data_AF-A0A937QL03-F1
#
_entry.id   AF-A0A937QL03-F1
#
_cell.length_a   1.000
_cell.length_b   1.000
_cell.length_c   1.000
_cell.angle_alpha   90.00
_cell.angle_beta   90.00
_cell.angle_gamma   90.00
#
_symmetry.space_group_name_H-M   'P 1'
#
loop_
_entity.id
_entity.type
_entity.pdbx_description
1 polymer ?
#
loop_
_entity_poly.entity_id
_entity_poly.type
_entity_poly.pdbx_seq_one_letter_code
_entity_poly.pdbx_strand_id
1 'polypeptide(L)'
;MKIENIGAPFEGKDLTVDFAFKDHKSRVDIFESEAEGRGSRLQAIARSDKGFLNVLQHEVFVDRLEFYPDNVGQDFHPDTFFTFLGGMRLVDWFEYQLDPPEPRVISVELDDDGVLRFSVRIHVVLPKRPGRAAKEYDAEDTITFDTQEGLRPVSFEIRVKYSDGSWYARRANLQWAKFGSAWYVSAFECENLPSNHRHTVGTVKKFSPNVEVSDKEFTLDGMDVPDGMRVNDKIAGVHYRYTAPISLMEDIRDQVMRNERSFNLIKMSYGTQFDYTIPKSELEIERYTAGRKIGGRTYSYNVGIWAQDGVKQHSSLDSYYGPDNPGNCSVSIVNGEVMKQAAKPDLMRGGIDNMEKFRWSRIGPQHLGLRPLGYYKLSELLAPENAVLHKEMELIGDREAYVIDAKRPFKEPPYYARIWIDRERYMPLKIQHYGFDDPSSSNARPQSEVIGIKLHQLPNGGWFPVEGTRVSYRQKPRPHQRLYHIVVDVKSITIQREDIPESLFEINFPEGARIYNSISGIAVEQGKGQTLIEEK
;
A
#
# COMPACT_ATOMS: atom_id res chain seq x y z
N MET A 1 5.07 34.08 0.17
CA MET A 1 6.22 34.88 -0.28
C MET A 1 5.79 35.71 -1.48
N LYS A 2 6.15 37.00 -1.55
CA LYS A 2 6.29 37.75 -2.80
C LYS A 2 7.70 38.32 -2.78
N ILE A 3 8.60 37.81 -3.62
CA ILE A 3 9.88 38.48 -3.87
C ILE A 3 9.61 39.41 -5.04
N GLU A 4 9.69 40.72 -4.80
CA GLU A 4 9.77 41.68 -5.90
C GLU A 4 11.21 42.15 -6.06
N ASN A 5 11.73 41.78 -7.22
CA ASN A 5 12.86 42.28 -7.97
C ASN A 5 14.29 42.24 -7.38
N ILE A 6 15.11 41.53 -8.15
CA ILE A 6 16.56 41.38 -8.08
C ILE A 6 17.15 42.60 -8.78
N GLY A 7 17.83 43.48 -8.06
CA GLY A 7 18.52 44.59 -8.71
C GLY A 7 19.06 45.71 -7.82
N ALA A 8 18.62 45.82 -6.56
CA ALA A 8 19.19 46.77 -5.60
C ALA A 8 19.91 46.01 -4.47
N PRO A 9 21.15 46.38 -4.11
CA PRO A 9 21.81 45.82 -2.94
C PRO A 9 20.98 46.11 -1.68
N PHE A 10 20.64 45.05 -0.94
CA PHE A 10 19.99 45.14 0.38
C PHE A 10 21.00 45.58 1.45
N GLU A 11 21.74 46.66 1.21
CA GLU A 11 22.63 47.21 2.23
C GLU A 11 21.82 47.87 3.36
N GLY A 12 22.00 47.39 4.58
CA GLY A 12 21.59 48.09 5.80
C GLY A 12 20.11 48.01 6.20
N LYS A 13 19.34 47.00 5.76
CA LYS A 13 17.97 46.78 6.25
C LYS A 13 17.84 45.48 7.05
N ASP A 14 17.26 45.60 8.24
CA ASP A 14 16.84 44.46 9.06
C ASP A 14 15.72 43.68 8.35
N LEU A 15 16.00 42.43 7.99
CA LEU A 15 15.00 41.49 7.48
C LEU A 15 14.46 40.67 8.66
N THR A 16 13.26 40.98 9.14
CA THR A 16 12.55 40.10 10.08
C THR A 16 11.73 39.10 9.28
N VAL A 17 12.10 37.82 9.35
CA VAL A 17 11.37 36.73 8.69
C VAL A 17 10.65 35.92 9.77
N ASP A 18 9.33 36.09 9.87
CA ASP A 18 8.48 35.24 10.68
C ASP A 18 8.10 33.99 9.87
N PHE A 19 8.53 32.82 10.35
CA PHE A 19 8.19 31.54 9.74
C PHE A 19 6.81 31.10 10.25
N ALA A 20 5.81 31.17 9.37
CA ALA A 20 4.52 30.51 9.55
C ALA A 20 4.21 29.69 8.31
N PHE A 21 4.21 28.37 8.43
CA PHE A 21 3.76 27.47 7.37
C PHE A 21 2.24 27.66 7.24
N LYS A 22 1.81 28.19 6.09
CA LYS A 22 0.40 28.35 5.76
C LYS A 22 0.01 27.14 4.92
N ASP A 23 -0.65 26.19 5.58
CA ASP A 23 -1.18 24.95 5.04
C ASP A 23 -0.15 23.85 4.71
N HIS A 24 -0.62 22.61 4.83
CA HIS A 24 0.12 21.36 5.02
C HIS A 24 0.96 20.92 3.81
N LYS A 25 1.12 21.77 2.79
CA LYS A 25 1.78 21.42 1.53
C LYS A 25 2.58 22.59 0.99
N SER A 26 3.90 22.54 1.11
CA SER A 26 4.85 22.52 -0.02
C SER A 26 6.25 22.79 0.46
N ARG A 27 7.23 22.33 -0.33
CA ARG A 27 8.40 23.14 -0.65
C ARG A 27 8.63 23.16 -2.16
N VAL A 28 7.88 24.08 -2.77
CA VAL A 28 7.90 24.65 -4.14
C VAL A 28 6.76 24.20 -5.08
N ASP A 29 5.56 24.74 -4.81
CA ASP A 29 4.51 24.96 -5.81
C ASP A 29 4.58 26.39 -6.34
N ILE A 30 4.62 26.57 -7.66
CA ILE A 30 4.44 27.89 -8.32
C ILE A 30 3.00 27.96 -8.83
N PHE A 31 2.28 29.06 -8.58
CA PHE A 31 0.92 29.28 -9.08
C PHE A 31 0.88 30.54 -9.96
N GLU A 32 0.16 30.48 -11.07
CA GLU A 32 -0.25 31.67 -11.83
C GLU A 32 -1.59 32.14 -11.27
N SER A 33 -1.67 33.41 -10.89
CA SER A 33 -2.91 34.03 -10.46
C SER A 33 -3.47 34.82 -11.64
N GLU A 34 -4.43 34.25 -12.37
CA GLU A 34 -5.25 35.07 -13.27
C GLU A 34 -6.16 36.00 -12.44
N ALA A 35 -6.56 37.12 -13.04
CA ALA A 35 -7.27 38.23 -12.37
C ALA A 35 -8.59 37.85 -11.67
N GLU A 36 -9.09 36.63 -11.86
CA GLU A 36 -10.34 36.11 -11.29
C GLU A 36 -10.13 35.14 -10.10
N GLY A 37 -8.90 34.98 -9.60
CA GLY A 37 -8.63 34.16 -8.41
C GLY A 37 -8.68 32.65 -8.63
N ARG A 38 -8.72 32.19 -9.88
CA ARG A 38 -8.42 30.79 -10.23
C ARG A 38 -6.91 30.63 -10.33
N GLY A 39 -6.30 29.98 -9.34
CA GLY A 39 -4.89 29.62 -9.39
C GLY A 39 -4.69 28.36 -10.23
N SER A 40 -3.94 28.44 -11.32
CA SER A 40 -3.40 27.26 -12.01
C SER A 40 -2.01 26.94 -11.42
N ARG A 41 -1.82 25.70 -10.96
CA ARG A 41 -0.52 25.19 -10.48
C ARG A 41 0.43 25.11 -11.68
N LEU A 42 1.42 25.99 -11.73
CA LEU A 42 2.38 26.12 -12.83
C LEU A 42 3.45 25.02 -12.81
N GLN A 43 3.94 24.66 -11.63
CA GLN A 43 4.96 23.62 -11.42
C GLN A 43 4.79 22.98 -10.05
N ALA A 44 4.86 21.65 -9.99
CA ALA A 44 4.96 20.89 -8.75
C ALA A 44 6.36 20.28 -8.66
N ILE A 45 7.18 20.80 -7.74
CA ILE A 45 8.52 20.27 -7.47
C ILE A 45 8.54 19.73 -6.04
N ALA A 46 8.89 18.45 -5.88
CA ALA A 46 9.16 17.86 -4.58
C ALA A 46 10.64 17.49 -4.49
N ARG A 47 11.27 17.78 -3.35
CA ARG A 47 12.68 17.47 -3.09
C ARG A 47 12.76 16.53 -1.90
N SER A 48 13.46 15.41 -2.05
CA SER A 48 13.73 14.45 -0.98
C SER A 48 15.24 14.24 -0.81
N ASP A 49 15.61 13.42 0.16
CA ASP A 49 16.99 12.95 0.39
C ASP A 49 17.56 12.15 -0.79
N LYS A 50 16.70 11.59 -1.65
CA LYS A 50 17.08 10.72 -2.77
C LYS A 50 17.13 11.43 -4.12
N GLY A 51 16.55 12.62 -4.26
CA GLY A 51 16.51 13.37 -5.52
C GLY A 51 15.40 14.42 -5.57
N PHE A 52 15.11 14.95 -6.76
CA PHE A 52 13.95 15.81 -6.97
C PHE A 52 12.98 15.21 -7.99
N LEU A 53 11.69 15.41 -7.73
CA LEU A 53 10.57 15.12 -8.60
C LEU A 53 10.08 16.44 -9.19
N ASN A 54 10.01 16.53 -10.51
CA ASN A 54 9.46 17.69 -11.21
C ASN A 54 8.35 17.25 -12.14
N VAL A 55 7.12 17.66 -11.83
CA VAL A 55 5.95 17.40 -12.66
C VAL A 55 5.77 18.57 -13.62
N LEU A 56 6.10 18.34 -14.88
CA LEU A 56 5.80 19.25 -15.98
C LEU A 56 4.49 18.79 -16.65
N GLN A 57 3.84 19.68 -17.41
CA GLN A 57 2.50 19.48 -17.98
C GLN A 57 2.27 18.12 -18.67
N HIS A 58 3.31 17.46 -19.18
CA HIS A 58 3.18 16.18 -19.91
C HIS A 58 4.13 15.07 -19.44
N GLU A 59 5.08 15.34 -18.55
CA GLU A 59 6.09 14.38 -18.11
C GLU A 59 6.53 14.66 -16.67
N VAL A 60 6.89 13.60 -15.94
CA VAL A 60 7.57 13.70 -14.64
C VAL A 60 9.04 13.38 -14.82
N PHE A 61 9.90 14.21 -14.23
CA PHE A 61 11.33 13.95 -14.14
C PHE A 61 11.67 13.56 -12.70
N VAL A 62 12.31 12.39 -12.55
CA VAL A 62 13.00 12.02 -11.32
C VAL A 62 14.49 12.16 -11.61
N ASP A 63 15.14 13.10 -10.93
CA ASP A 63 16.53 13.44 -11.23
C ASP A 63 17.33 13.69 -9.96
N ARG A 64 18.66 13.59 -10.10
CA ARG A 64 19.58 14.01 -9.04
C ARG A 64 19.59 15.54 -8.97
N LEU A 65 19.78 16.09 -7.78
CA LEU A 65 19.88 17.54 -7.60
C LEU A 65 21.05 18.10 -8.42
N GLU A 66 20.75 19.00 -9.36
CA GLU A 66 21.76 19.71 -10.15
C GLU A 66 22.18 21.04 -9.49
N PHE A 67 23.44 21.38 -9.70
CA PHE A 67 24.15 22.51 -9.11
C PHE A 67 23.67 23.89 -9.61
N TYR A 68 23.17 24.73 -8.70
CA TYR A 68 22.98 26.17 -8.93
C TYR A 68 23.36 27.00 -7.68
N PRO A 69 24.39 27.88 -7.76
CA PRO A 69 24.88 28.68 -6.63
C PRO A 69 23.87 29.70 -6.05
N ASP A 70 22.79 30.04 -6.76
CA ASP A 70 21.90 31.15 -6.40
C ASP A 70 20.84 30.80 -5.33
N ASN A 71 20.88 29.57 -4.80
CA ASN A 71 19.81 29.00 -3.96
C ASN A 71 20.09 28.99 -2.44
N VAL A 72 21.18 29.60 -1.98
CA VAL A 72 21.48 29.73 -0.54
C VAL A 72 20.38 30.55 0.14
N GLY A 73 19.69 29.96 1.12
CA GLY A 73 18.57 30.60 1.83
C GLY A 73 17.21 30.55 1.12
N GLN A 74 17.01 29.64 0.16
CA GLN A 74 15.70 29.41 -0.47
C GLN A 74 14.94 28.20 0.10
N ASP A 75 15.62 27.29 0.81
CA ASP A 75 15.03 26.09 1.43
C ASP A 75 15.47 26.00 2.90
N PHE A 76 14.49 26.00 3.82
CA PHE A 76 14.66 26.06 5.28
C PHE A 76 14.12 24.80 6.01
N HIS A 77 14.23 23.59 5.45
CA HIS A 77 13.68 22.35 6.06
C HIS A 77 14.74 21.81 7.00
N PRO A 78 14.45 21.36 8.23
CA PRO A 78 15.49 20.93 9.17
C PRO A 78 16.47 19.90 8.59
N ASP A 79 15.97 18.95 7.79
CA ASP A 79 16.79 17.91 7.16
C ASP A 79 17.45 18.33 5.84
N THR A 80 16.90 19.31 5.10
CA THR A 80 17.55 19.87 3.88
C THR A 80 18.34 21.15 4.17
N PHE A 81 18.27 21.68 5.39
CA PHE A 81 19.13 22.77 5.87
C PHE A 81 20.60 22.37 5.83
N PHE A 82 20.86 21.06 5.92
CA PHE A 82 22.16 20.43 5.78
C PHE A 82 22.55 20.16 4.32
N THR A 83 21.76 20.62 3.35
CA THR A 83 22.15 20.54 1.94
C THR A 83 23.10 21.67 1.57
N PHE A 84 24.29 21.23 1.19
CA PHE A 84 25.44 21.96 0.72
C PHE A 84 25.24 22.47 -0.72
N LEU A 85 26.16 23.30 -1.22
CA LEU A 85 26.27 23.77 -2.62
C LEU A 85 25.40 22.97 -3.62
N GLY A 86 24.26 23.53 -4.03
CA GLY A 86 23.37 22.90 -5.02
C GLY A 86 22.36 21.88 -4.49
N GLY A 87 22.10 21.81 -3.18
CA GLY A 87 21.15 20.85 -2.61
C GLY A 87 21.77 19.47 -2.31
N MET A 88 23.07 19.30 -2.50
CA MET A 88 23.81 18.05 -2.27
C MET A 88 24.18 17.92 -0.78
N ARG A 89 24.15 16.73 -0.17
CA ARG A 89 24.69 16.61 1.21
C ARG A 89 26.20 16.77 1.16
N LEU A 90 26.79 17.30 2.23
CA LEU A 90 28.24 17.47 2.33
C LEU A 90 29.01 16.16 2.04
N VAL A 91 28.47 15.02 2.49
CA VAL A 91 29.05 13.69 2.24
C VAL A 91 29.05 13.34 0.74
N ASP A 92 27.91 13.54 0.06
CA ASP A 92 27.79 13.23 -1.37
C ASP A 92 28.70 14.16 -2.20
N TRP A 93 28.86 15.42 -1.76
CA TRP A 93 29.82 16.34 -2.35
C TRP A 93 31.25 15.83 -2.16
N PHE A 94 31.65 15.42 -0.95
CA PHE A 94 32.97 14.84 -0.71
C PHE A 94 33.22 13.59 -1.57
N GLU A 95 32.26 12.67 -1.65
CA GLU A 95 32.38 11.47 -2.49
C GLU A 95 32.61 11.83 -3.97
N TYR A 96 31.85 12.78 -4.50
CA TYR A 96 32.05 13.26 -5.88
C TYR A 96 33.41 13.92 -6.10
N GLN A 97 33.93 14.63 -5.10
CA GLN A 97 35.27 15.22 -5.20
C GLN A 97 36.38 14.18 -5.09
N LEU A 98 36.19 13.12 -4.29
CA LEU A 98 37.16 12.06 -4.05
C LEU A 98 37.21 11.01 -5.16
N ASP A 99 36.12 10.81 -5.90
CA ASP A 99 36.05 9.93 -7.09
C ASP A 99 35.51 10.67 -8.33
N PRO A 100 36.25 11.68 -8.85
CA PRO A 100 35.76 12.49 -9.95
C PRO A 100 35.99 11.79 -11.30
N PRO A 101 35.11 12.03 -12.30
CA PRO A 101 35.32 11.57 -13.67
C PRO A 101 36.47 12.27 -14.40
N GLU A 102 37.01 13.35 -13.81
CA GLU A 102 38.10 14.18 -14.36
C GLU A 102 39.18 14.41 -13.30
N PRO A 103 40.46 14.57 -13.68
CA PRO A 103 41.55 14.79 -12.71
C PRO A 103 41.33 16.07 -11.89
N ARG A 104 41.43 15.97 -10.56
CA ARG A 104 41.33 17.10 -9.62
C ARG A 104 42.51 17.08 -8.66
N VAL A 105 42.93 18.27 -8.21
CA VAL A 105 43.90 18.41 -7.14
C VAL A 105 43.15 18.70 -5.85
N ILE A 106 43.26 17.82 -4.88
CA ILE A 106 42.59 17.95 -3.57
C ILE A 106 43.67 18.25 -2.53
N SER A 107 43.45 19.27 -1.70
CA SER A 107 44.32 19.60 -0.57
C SER A 107 43.50 19.71 0.71
N VAL A 108 44.05 19.17 1.78
CA VAL A 108 43.47 19.25 3.12
C VAL A 108 44.51 19.83 4.06
N GLU A 109 44.13 20.87 4.79
CA GLU A 109 44.99 21.58 5.74
C GLU A 109 44.24 21.70 7.07
N LEU A 110 44.90 21.37 8.18
CA LEU A 110 44.39 21.61 9.53
C LEU A 110 45.38 22.58 10.19
N ASP A 111 44.92 23.75 10.61
CA ASP A 111 45.77 24.73 11.28
C ASP A 111 45.81 24.54 12.81
N ASP A 112 46.71 25.27 13.47
CA ASP A 112 46.96 25.19 14.92
C ASP A 112 45.75 25.63 15.77
N ASP A 113 44.80 26.36 15.17
CA ASP A 113 43.55 26.78 15.80
C ASP A 113 42.44 25.71 15.66
N GLY A 114 42.73 24.59 14.99
CA GLY A 114 41.79 23.50 14.78
C GLY A 114 40.82 23.76 13.63
N VAL A 115 41.17 24.62 12.68
CA VAL A 115 40.36 24.89 11.49
C VAL A 115 40.81 23.98 10.35
N LEU A 116 39.88 23.16 9.85
CA LEU A 116 40.10 22.26 8.72
C LEU A 116 39.70 22.96 7.42
N ARG A 117 40.65 23.16 6.51
CA ARG A 117 40.42 23.66 5.15
C ARG A 117 40.52 22.51 4.15
N PHE A 118 39.45 22.30 3.39
CA PHE A 118 39.40 21.38 2.27
C PHE A 118 39.30 22.18 0.97
N SER A 119 40.26 22.02 0.06
CA SER A 119 40.23 22.71 -1.24
C SER A 119 40.32 21.74 -2.40
N VAL A 120 39.55 22.00 -3.44
CA VAL A 120 39.59 21.25 -4.70
C VAL A 120 39.88 22.21 -5.84
N ARG A 121 40.90 21.89 -6.64
CA ARG A 121 41.22 22.60 -7.86
C ARG A 121 40.95 21.73 -9.08
N ILE A 122 40.29 22.32 -10.06
CA ILE A 122 39.97 21.69 -11.34
C ILE A 122 40.30 22.63 -12.50
N HIS A 123 40.87 22.06 -13.55
CA HIS A 123 41.05 22.73 -14.82
C HIS A 123 39.95 22.27 -15.77
N VAL A 124 39.10 23.18 -16.25
CA VAL A 124 37.92 22.85 -17.07
C VAL A 124 38.10 23.38 -18.48
N VAL A 125 37.98 22.48 -19.47
CA VAL A 125 37.98 22.81 -20.90
C VAL A 125 36.60 22.50 -21.49
N LEU A 126 35.76 23.53 -21.63
CA LEU A 126 34.44 23.39 -22.25
C LEU A 126 34.54 23.58 -23.77
N PRO A 127 34.13 22.57 -24.57
CA PRO A 127 34.19 22.67 -26.03
C PRO A 127 33.25 23.75 -26.56
N LYS A 128 33.62 24.34 -27.69
CA LYS A 128 32.81 25.37 -28.38
C LYS A 128 31.44 24.81 -28.76
N ARG A 129 30.36 25.47 -28.29
CA ARG A 129 28.98 25.16 -28.69
C ARG A 129 28.46 26.24 -29.66
N PRO A 130 27.49 25.95 -30.55
CA PRO A 130 26.88 26.98 -31.40
C PRO A 130 26.38 28.17 -30.55
N GLY A 131 26.84 29.38 -30.85
CA GLY A 131 26.49 30.60 -30.10
C GLY A 131 27.22 30.81 -28.77
N ARG A 132 28.16 29.93 -28.36
CA ARG A 132 29.00 30.13 -27.16
C ARG A 132 30.47 29.82 -27.48
N ALA A 133 31.36 30.76 -27.12
CA ALA A 133 32.79 30.54 -27.23
C ALA A 133 33.23 29.33 -26.36
N ALA A 134 34.30 28.66 -26.76
CA ALA A 134 34.98 27.72 -25.87
C ALA A 134 35.39 28.46 -24.59
N LYS A 135 35.26 27.79 -23.45
CA LYS A 135 35.65 28.37 -22.16
C LYS A 135 36.67 27.44 -21.52
N GLU A 136 37.81 28.01 -21.19
CA GLU A 136 38.86 27.36 -20.42
C GLU A 136 39.06 28.18 -19.15
N TYR A 137 38.97 27.52 -18.00
CA TYR A 137 39.12 28.15 -16.69
C TYR A 137 39.66 27.18 -15.64
N ASP A 138 40.40 27.73 -14.68
CA ASP A 138 40.76 27.06 -13.44
C ASP A 138 39.73 27.44 -12.38
N ALA A 139 39.16 26.45 -11.70
CA ALA A 139 38.30 26.66 -10.55
C ALA A 139 38.94 26.08 -9.28
N GLU A 140 38.80 26.80 -8.17
CA GLU A 140 39.21 26.40 -6.83
C GLU A 140 38.03 26.56 -5.87
N ASP A 141 37.56 25.45 -5.31
CA ASP A 141 36.51 25.42 -4.30
C ASP A 141 37.14 25.10 -2.95
N THR A 142 37.04 26.01 -1.99
CA THR A 142 37.52 25.87 -0.62
C THR A 142 36.36 25.84 0.37
N ILE A 143 36.40 24.87 1.27
CA ILE A 143 35.50 24.75 2.41
C ILE A 143 36.32 24.78 3.69
N THR A 144 35.85 25.55 4.66
CA THR A 144 36.48 25.64 5.98
C THR A 144 35.54 25.09 7.04
N PHE A 145 36.05 24.27 7.95
CA PHE A 145 35.35 23.72 9.12
C PHE A 145 36.05 24.15 10.40
N ASP A 146 35.28 24.51 11.42
CA ASP A 146 35.81 24.70 12.78
C ASP A 146 35.67 23.38 13.55
N THR A 147 36.76 22.61 13.68
CA THR A 147 36.69 21.27 14.25
C THR A 147 36.41 21.24 15.75
N GLN A 148 36.57 22.36 16.47
CA GLN A 148 36.28 22.44 17.91
C GLN A 148 34.77 22.36 18.19
N GLU A 149 33.98 22.85 17.24
CA GLU A 149 32.52 22.85 17.26
C GLU A 149 31.94 21.61 16.53
N GLY A 150 32.78 20.83 15.85
CA GLY A 150 32.43 19.68 15.01
C GLY A 150 32.64 19.96 13.52
N LEU A 151 32.36 19.02 12.61
CA LEU A 151 32.60 19.22 11.16
C LEU A 151 31.52 20.09 10.47
N ARG A 152 31.14 21.21 11.09
CA ARG A 152 30.21 22.20 10.51
C ARG A 152 30.99 23.21 9.67
N PRO A 153 30.61 23.45 8.40
CA PRO A 153 31.28 24.45 7.60
C PRO A 153 31.09 25.87 8.14
N VAL A 154 32.16 26.63 8.28
CA VAL A 154 32.13 28.03 8.73
C VAL A 154 32.38 29.01 7.60
N SER A 155 33.02 28.58 6.50
CA SER A 155 33.13 29.39 5.30
C SER A 155 33.28 28.57 4.03
N PHE A 156 32.93 29.23 2.91
CA PHE A 156 33.11 28.75 1.55
C PHE A 156 33.77 29.81 0.69
N GLU A 157 34.62 29.37 -0.21
CA GLU A 157 35.13 30.20 -1.28
C GLU A 157 35.17 29.41 -2.59
N ILE A 158 34.61 29.99 -3.65
CA ILE A 158 34.74 29.49 -5.02
C ILE A 158 35.51 30.54 -5.78
N ARG A 159 36.66 30.20 -6.36
CA ARG A 159 37.43 31.09 -7.24
C ARG A 159 37.45 30.48 -8.63
N VAL A 160 37.17 31.28 -9.64
CA VAL A 160 37.28 30.90 -11.04
C VAL A 160 38.20 31.90 -11.73
N LYS A 161 39.24 31.41 -12.38
CA LYS A 161 40.15 32.20 -13.21
C LYS A 161 40.05 31.71 -14.65
N TYR A 162 39.58 32.57 -15.54
CA TYR A 162 39.44 32.27 -16.95
C TYR A 162 40.77 32.45 -17.69
N SER A 163 40.92 31.74 -18.80
CA SER A 163 42.07 31.82 -19.71
C SER A 163 42.34 33.23 -20.27
N ASP A 164 41.31 34.08 -20.36
CA ASP A 164 41.44 35.49 -20.75
C ASP A 164 41.97 36.40 -19.63
N GLY A 165 42.28 35.84 -18.45
CA GLY A 165 42.78 36.55 -17.29
C GLY A 165 41.70 37.16 -16.41
N SER A 166 40.43 37.14 -16.83
CA SER A 166 39.31 37.52 -15.97
C SER A 166 39.14 36.52 -14.83
N TRP A 167 38.62 36.98 -13.70
CA TRP A 167 38.37 36.13 -12.56
C TRP A 167 37.07 36.51 -11.85
N TYR A 168 36.52 35.54 -11.15
CA TYR A 168 35.38 35.69 -10.28
C TYR A 168 35.67 34.94 -9.00
N ALA A 169 35.28 35.48 -7.85
CA ALA A 169 35.21 34.69 -6.64
C ALA A 169 33.86 34.85 -5.95
N ARG A 170 33.45 33.84 -5.23
CA ARG A 170 32.30 33.90 -4.32
C ARG A 170 32.76 33.45 -2.96
N ARG A 171 32.44 34.24 -1.93
CA ARG A 171 32.73 33.90 -0.55
C ARG A 171 31.42 33.81 0.22
N ALA A 172 31.35 32.89 1.15
CA ALA A 172 30.29 32.82 2.12
C ALA A 172 30.84 32.50 3.51
N ASN A 173 30.40 33.22 4.53
CA ASN A 173 30.69 32.94 5.93
C ASN A 173 29.39 32.54 6.62
N LEU A 174 29.45 31.53 7.50
CA LEU A 174 28.30 30.96 8.18
C LEU A 174 28.48 30.98 9.70
N GLN A 175 27.41 31.26 10.41
CA GLN A 175 27.29 31.05 11.85
C GLN A 175 26.17 30.05 12.12
N TRP A 176 26.42 29.12 13.05
CA TRP A 176 25.47 28.07 13.40
C TRP A 176 24.89 28.32 14.79
N ALA A 177 23.63 27.91 14.97
CA ALA A 177 22.98 27.81 16.27
C ALA A 177 22.22 26.49 16.39
N LYS A 178 21.96 26.09 17.64
CA LYS A 178 21.28 24.84 17.96
C LYS A 178 19.84 25.10 18.40
N PHE A 179 18.90 24.27 17.95
CA PHE A 179 17.51 24.24 18.40
C PHE A 179 17.09 22.80 18.67
N GLY A 180 16.90 22.43 19.94
CA GLY A 180 16.68 21.04 20.34
C GLY A 180 17.89 20.16 19.99
N SER A 181 17.67 19.10 19.21
CA SER A 181 18.73 18.23 18.67
C SER A 181 19.30 18.70 17.34
N ALA A 182 18.67 19.67 16.66
CA ALA A 182 19.02 20.11 15.32
C ALA A 182 19.92 21.37 15.33
N TRP A 183 20.74 21.53 14.29
CA TRP A 183 21.53 22.74 14.02
C TRP A 183 20.95 23.50 12.84
N TYR A 184 21.06 24.83 12.85
CA TYR A 184 20.66 25.70 11.76
C TYR A 184 21.64 26.86 11.59
N VAL A 185 21.72 27.47 10.40
CA VAL A 185 22.52 28.67 10.15
C VAL A 185 21.79 29.87 10.76
N SER A 186 22.34 30.43 11.83
CA SER A 186 21.80 31.60 12.53
C SER A 186 22.20 32.91 11.86
N ALA A 187 23.32 32.94 11.15
CA ALA A 187 23.70 34.08 10.32
C ALA A 187 24.55 33.65 9.14
N PHE A 188 24.50 34.40 8.05
CA PHE A 188 25.37 34.22 6.90
C PHE A 188 25.75 35.56 6.27
N GLU A 189 26.90 35.57 5.63
CA GLU A 189 27.36 36.65 4.78
C GLU A 189 27.85 36.04 3.47
N CYS A 190 27.45 36.61 2.33
CA CYS A 190 27.83 36.15 1.00
C CYS A 190 28.27 37.32 0.14
N GLU A 191 29.41 37.17 -0.54
CA GLU A 191 30.01 38.20 -1.39
C GLU A 191 30.43 37.61 -2.74
N ASN A 192 30.13 38.34 -3.82
CA ASN A 192 30.66 38.08 -5.16
C ASN A 192 31.76 39.09 -5.49
N LEU A 193 32.92 38.61 -5.91
CA LEU A 193 34.11 39.38 -6.25
C LEU A 193 34.47 39.29 -7.75
N PRO A 194 35.00 40.37 -8.35
CA PRO A 194 35.17 41.71 -7.76
C PRO A 194 33.79 42.33 -7.41
N SER A 195 33.75 43.17 -6.36
CA SER A 195 32.60 43.58 -5.51
C SER A 195 31.43 44.31 -6.21
N ASN A 196 31.34 44.19 -7.53
CA ASN A 196 30.45 44.92 -8.41
C ASN A 196 29.08 44.22 -8.59
N HIS A 197 28.88 43.04 -7.99
CA HIS A 197 27.79 42.13 -8.40
C HIS A 197 26.77 41.82 -7.30
N ARG A 198 27.18 41.44 -6.07
CA ARG A 198 26.25 41.12 -4.98
C ARG A 198 26.96 40.94 -3.63
N HIS A 199 26.51 41.65 -2.60
CA HIS A 199 26.81 41.37 -1.19
C HIS A 199 25.49 41.14 -0.44
N THR A 200 25.42 40.13 0.41
CA THR A 200 24.20 39.76 1.13
C THR A 200 24.55 39.27 2.52
N VAL A 201 23.98 39.92 3.53
CA VAL A 201 24.09 39.52 4.94
C VAL A 201 22.70 39.15 5.44
N GLY A 202 22.58 38.03 6.14
CA GLY A 202 21.31 37.58 6.73
C GLY A 202 21.51 37.04 8.13
N THR A 203 20.58 37.36 9.04
CA THR A 203 20.57 36.88 10.43
C THR A 203 19.18 36.38 10.81
N VAL A 204 19.10 35.18 11.40
CA VAL A 204 17.86 34.57 11.88
C VAL A 204 17.61 35.02 13.32
N LYS A 205 16.63 35.92 13.52
CA LYS A 205 16.27 36.44 14.85
C LYS A 205 15.39 35.47 15.67
N LYS A 206 14.63 34.59 15.00
CA LYS A 206 13.75 33.60 15.65
C LYS A 206 13.53 32.39 14.74
N PHE A 207 13.65 31.18 15.30
CA PHE A 207 13.38 29.92 14.62
C PHE A 207 12.40 29.08 15.44
N SER A 208 11.28 28.64 14.83
CA SER A 208 10.26 27.80 15.48
C SER A 208 9.50 26.96 14.45
N PRO A 209 9.88 25.69 14.20
CA PRO A 209 9.11 24.81 13.32
C PRO A 209 7.76 24.46 13.96
N ASN A 210 6.68 24.42 13.18
CA ASN A 210 5.31 24.26 13.67
C ASN A 210 4.53 23.07 13.04
N VAL A 211 5.15 22.24 12.17
CA VAL A 211 4.49 21.07 11.56
C VAL A 211 5.50 19.93 11.34
N GLU A 212 5.06 18.69 11.56
CA GLU A 212 5.77 17.45 11.20
C GLU A 212 5.54 17.14 9.71
N VAL A 213 6.62 16.99 8.94
CA VAL A 213 6.59 16.76 7.48
C VAL A 213 6.73 15.26 7.22
N SER A 214 5.87 14.69 6.38
CA SER A 214 5.83 13.24 6.10
C SER A 214 6.47 12.92 4.75
N ASP A 215 7.37 11.93 4.71
CA ASP A 215 8.00 11.41 3.47
C ASP A 215 6.99 10.94 2.41
N LYS A 216 5.75 10.64 2.82
CA LYS A 216 4.67 10.23 1.90
C LYS A 216 4.31 11.31 0.87
N GLU A 217 4.52 12.58 1.20
CA GLU A 217 4.23 13.72 0.32
C GLU A 217 5.25 13.86 -0.83
N PHE A 218 6.41 13.19 -0.74
CA PHE A 218 7.51 13.27 -1.71
C PHE A 218 7.54 12.05 -2.65
N THR A 219 6.38 11.49 -2.94
CA THR A 219 6.19 10.37 -3.87
C THR A 219 5.34 10.81 -5.05
N LEU A 220 5.38 10.08 -6.18
CA LEU A 220 4.50 10.35 -7.32
C LEU A 220 3.02 10.37 -6.90
N ASP A 221 2.64 9.48 -5.97
CA ASP A 221 1.31 9.46 -5.36
C ASP A 221 1.03 10.74 -4.55
N GLY A 222 1.98 11.16 -3.71
CA GLY A 222 1.86 12.36 -2.86
C GLY A 222 1.82 13.67 -3.64
N MET A 223 2.32 13.68 -4.88
CA MET A 223 2.27 14.81 -5.80
C MET A 223 1.01 14.85 -6.68
N ASP A 224 0.09 13.89 -6.51
CA ASP A 224 -1.12 13.75 -7.32
C ASP A 224 -0.83 13.61 -8.83
N VAL A 225 0.23 12.87 -9.20
CA VAL A 225 0.60 12.65 -10.61
C VAL A 225 -0.54 11.93 -11.35
N PRO A 226 -0.98 12.40 -12.54
CA PRO A 226 -2.01 11.73 -13.32
C PRO A 226 -1.60 10.35 -13.83
N ASP A 227 -2.56 9.43 -13.87
CA ASP A 227 -2.38 8.11 -14.48
C ASP A 227 -1.93 8.20 -15.94
N GLY A 228 -1.04 7.29 -16.34
CA GLY A 228 -0.48 7.22 -17.69
C GLY A 228 0.60 8.27 -18.00
N MET A 229 0.88 9.20 -17.08
CA MET A 229 1.92 10.21 -17.25
C MET A 229 3.30 9.55 -17.40
N ARG A 230 4.08 10.01 -18.37
CA ARG A 230 5.41 9.45 -18.61
C ARG A 230 6.36 9.93 -17.51
N VAL A 231 7.08 8.99 -16.90
CA VAL A 231 8.12 9.24 -15.91
C VAL A 231 9.47 8.95 -16.54
N ASN A 232 10.35 9.95 -16.48
CA ASN A 232 11.75 9.83 -16.81
C ASN A 232 12.55 9.75 -15.50
N ASP A 233 12.87 8.53 -15.08
CA ASP A 233 13.65 8.29 -13.87
C ASP A 233 15.13 8.16 -14.22
N LYS A 234 15.83 9.29 -14.14
CA LYS A 234 17.27 9.36 -14.39
C LYS A 234 18.10 8.75 -13.26
N ILE A 235 17.52 8.57 -12.07
CA ILE A 235 18.20 7.94 -10.93
C ILE A 235 18.29 6.43 -11.17
N ALA A 236 17.18 5.81 -11.53
CA ALA A 236 17.12 4.39 -11.86
C ALA A 236 17.52 4.10 -13.33
N GLY A 237 17.67 5.12 -14.17
CA GLY A 237 18.03 4.98 -15.58
C GLY A 237 16.93 4.36 -16.44
N VAL A 238 15.66 4.57 -16.06
CA VAL A 238 14.49 3.95 -16.70
C VAL A 238 13.43 4.97 -17.10
N HIS A 239 12.61 4.61 -18.09
CA HIS A 239 11.43 5.36 -18.49
C HIS A 239 10.20 4.47 -18.35
N TYR A 240 9.16 4.95 -17.68
CA TYR A 240 7.91 4.19 -17.51
C TYR A 240 6.69 5.12 -17.59
N ARG A 241 5.49 4.53 -17.69
CA ARG A 241 4.25 5.27 -17.47
C ARG A 241 3.82 5.05 -16.04
N TYR A 242 3.58 6.13 -15.31
CA TYR A 242 3.06 6.06 -13.96
C TYR A 242 1.65 5.49 -14.00
N THR A 243 1.40 4.49 -13.16
CA THR A 243 0.05 4.00 -12.92
C THR A 243 -0.33 4.35 -11.50
N ALA A 244 -1.33 5.22 -11.34
CA ALA A 244 -1.79 5.64 -10.03
C ALA A 244 -2.31 4.40 -9.25
N PRO A 245 -2.04 4.29 -7.94
CA PRO A 245 -2.50 3.16 -7.15
C PRO A 245 -4.01 2.91 -7.24
N ILE A 246 -4.82 3.97 -7.36
CA ILE A 246 -6.26 3.87 -7.57
C ILE A 246 -6.60 3.24 -8.92
N SER A 247 -5.94 3.66 -10.00
CA SER A 247 -6.16 3.09 -11.34
C SER A 247 -5.73 1.62 -11.41
N LEU A 248 -4.58 1.29 -10.82
CA LEU A 248 -4.12 -0.09 -10.73
C LEU A 248 -5.07 -0.95 -9.88
N MET A 249 -5.60 -0.40 -8.79
CA MET A 249 -6.57 -1.09 -7.95
C MET A 249 -7.89 -1.37 -8.70
N GLU A 250 -8.37 -0.40 -9.49
CA GLU A 250 -9.53 -0.56 -10.35
C GLU A 250 -9.29 -1.61 -11.44
N ASP A 251 -8.11 -1.63 -12.07
CA ASP A 251 -7.72 -2.66 -13.03
C ASP A 251 -7.70 -4.06 -12.40
N ILE A 252 -7.09 -4.21 -11.22
CA ILE A 252 -7.08 -5.48 -10.47
C ILE A 252 -8.51 -5.92 -10.17
N ARG A 253 -9.35 -4.99 -9.69
CA ARG A 253 -10.76 -5.25 -9.37
C ARG A 253 -11.53 -5.71 -10.60
N ASP A 254 -11.32 -5.09 -11.76
CA ASP A 254 -11.98 -5.46 -13.01
C ASP A 254 -11.61 -6.86 -13.48
N GLN A 255 -10.34 -7.24 -13.36
CA GLN A 255 -9.89 -8.59 -13.71
C GLN A 255 -10.43 -9.64 -12.73
N VAL A 256 -10.47 -9.32 -11.43
CA VAL A 256 -11.14 -10.15 -10.42
C VAL A 256 -12.63 -10.31 -10.77
N MET A 257 -13.34 -9.24 -11.15
CA MET A 257 -14.73 -9.33 -11.56
C MET A 257 -14.93 -10.22 -12.79
N ARG A 258 -13.99 -10.21 -13.75
CA ARG A 258 -14.03 -11.11 -14.91
C ARG A 258 -13.94 -12.57 -14.48
N ASN A 259 -13.01 -12.91 -13.58
CA ASN A 259 -12.96 -14.25 -13.00
C ASN A 259 -14.25 -14.59 -12.27
N GLU A 260 -14.79 -13.70 -11.43
CA GLU A 260 -16.04 -13.93 -10.71
C GLU A 260 -17.24 -14.18 -11.64
N ARG A 261 -17.28 -13.53 -12.80
CA ARG A 261 -18.30 -13.79 -13.83
C ARG A 261 -18.12 -15.15 -14.49
N SER A 262 -16.90 -15.64 -14.63
CA SER A 262 -16.60 -16.93 -15.28
C SER A 262 -17.17 -18.13 -14.52
N PHE A 263 -17.33 -18.04 -13.21
CA PHE A 263 -17.96 -19.06 -12.37
C PHE A 263 -19.33 -18.62 -11.84
N ASN A 264 -20.01 -17.70 -12.55
CA ASN A 264 -21.36 -17.31 -12.20
C ASN A 264 -22.37 -18.46 -12.38
N LEU A 265 -22.08 -19.38 -13.30
CA LEU A 265 -22.76 -20.65 -13.48
C LEU A 265 -21.72 -21.75 -13.28
N ILE A 266 -21.78 -22.47 -12.16
CA ILE A 266 -20.80 -23.51 -11.84
C ILE A 266 -21.43 -24.58 -10.96
N LYS A 267 -21.00 -25.83 -11.14
CA LYS A 267 -21.29 -26.95 -10.24
C LYS A 267 -20.04 -27.79 -10.09
N MET A 268 -19.79 -28.25 -8.87
CA MET A 268 -18.63 -29.07 -8.53
C MET A 268 -18.90 -29.91 -7.29
N SER A 269 -18.15 -31.00 -7.18
CA SER A 269 -17.98 -31.78 -5.94
C SER A 269 -16.71 -31.34 -5.22
N TYR A 270 -16.73 -31.39 -3.89
CA TYR A 270 -15.57 -31.07 -3.07
C TYR A 270 -15.51 -31.93 -1.80
N GLY A 271 -14.31 -32.08 -1.27
CA GLY A 271 -14.03 -32.63 0.04
C GLY A 271 -13.45 -31.57 0.97
N THR A 272 -13.65 -31.76 2.27
CA THR A 272 -12.96 -30.97 3.29
C THR A 272 -12.53 -31.89 4.42
N GLN A 273 -11.23 -32.01 4.65
CA GLN A 273 -10.67 -32.72 5.80
C GLN A 273 -10.38 -31.73 6.93
N PHE A 274 -10.74 -32.11 8.16
CA PHE A 274 -10.51 -31.30 9.36
C PHE A 274 -9.43 -31.90 10.24
N ASP A 275 -8.37 -31.13 10.42
CA ASP A 275 -7.25 -31.49 11.27
C ASP A 275 -7.02 -30.45 12.38
N TYR A 276 -6.33 -30.88 13.42
CA TYR A 276 -6.08 -30.11 14.63
C TYR A 276 -4.64 -30.31 15.07
N THR A 277 -3.98 -29.24 15.54
CA THR A 277 -2.62 -29.33 16.07
C THR A 277 -2.54 -30.00 17.44
N ILE A 278 -3.67 -30.20 18.10
CA ILE A 278 -3.79 -30.97 19.34
C ILE A 278 -4.67 -32.20 19.11
N PRO A 279 -4.48 -33.31 19.87
CA PRO A 279 -5.32 -34.49 19.76
C PRO A 279 -6.81 -34.16 19.92
N LYS A 280 -7.67 -34.80 19.11
CA LYS A 280 -9.13 -34.58 19.15
C LYS A 280 -9.73 -34.87 20.53
N SER A 281 -9.22 -35.86 21.25
CA SER A 281 -9.63 -36.19 22.62
C SER A 281 -9.44 -35.03 23.60
N GLU A 282 -8.32 -34.31 23.50
CA GLU A 282 -8.05 -33.15 24.34
C GLU A 282 -8.95 -31.95 23.98
N LEU A 283 -9.25 -31.78 22.69
CA LEU A 283 -10.19 -30.77 22.21
C LEU A 283 -11.62 -31.03 22.73
N GLU A 284 -12.04 -32.30 22.74
CA GLU A 284 -13.33 -32.70 23.29
C GLU A 284 -13.39 -32.41 24.79
N ILE A 285 -12.36 -32.78 25.56
CA ILE A 285 -12.25 -32.48 27.00
C ILE A 285 -12.32 -30.96 27.27
N GLU A 286 -11.60 -30.12 26.50
CA GLU A 286 -11.62 -28.66 26.66
C GLU A 286 -13.05 -28.09 26.51
N ARG A 287 -13.80 -28.58 25.52
CA ARG A 287 -15.19 -28.15 25.28
C ARG A 287 -16.11 -28.46 26.46
N TYR A 288 -15.94 -29.62 27.11
CA TYR A 288 -16.68 -29.99 28.31
C TYR A 288 -16.34 -29.11 29.51
N THR A 289 -15.06 -28.78 29.71
CA THR A 289 -14.62 -27.94 30.85
C THR A 289 -14.97 -26.45 30.74
N ALA A 290 -15.20 -25.92 29.54
CA ALA A 290 -15.44 -24.48 29.33
C ALA A 290 -16.90 -24.04 29.58
N GLY A 291 -17.76 -24.90 30.13
CA GLY A 291 -19.18 -24.57 30.44
C GLY A 291 -20.03 -24.18 29.22
N ARG A 292 -19.52 -24.32 28.00
CA ARG A 292 -20.25 -24.02 26.77
C ARG A 292 -21.24 -25.16 26.51
N LYS A 293 -22.55 -24.87 26.59
CA LYS A 293 -23.59 -25.76 26.06
C LYS A 293 -23.44 -25.87 24.54
N ILE A 294 -22.67 -26.82 24.05
CA ILE A 294 -22.59 -27.23 22.63
C ILE A 294 -22.18 -28.73 22.67
N GLY A 295 -22.91 -29.71 22.15
CA GLY A 295 -23.39 -29.83 20.77
C GLY A 295 -22.39 -30.66 19.96
N GLY A 296 -22.47 -31.99 20.10
CA GLY A 296 -21.88 -33.00 19.19
C GLY A 296 -20.34 -33.15 19.13
N ARG A 297 -19.92 -34.35 18.73
CA ARG A 297 -18.53 -34.73 18.37
C ARG A 297 -18.00 -33.85 17.22
N THR A 298 -16.69 -33.74 17.00
CA THR A 298 -16.14 -33.00 15.84
C THR A 298 -16.11 -33.86 14.57
N TYR A 299 -16.54 -33.30 13.44
CA TYR A 299 -16.38 -33.95 12.15
C TYR A 299 -14.90 -34.08 11.77
N SER A 300 -14.56 -35.21 11.16
CA SER A 300 -13.22 -35.51 10.63
C SER A 300 -13.10 -35.11 9.17
N TYR A 301 -14.16 -35.27 8.38
CA TYR A 301 -14.21 -34.79 7.01
C TYR A 301 -15.66 -34.59 6.56
N ASN A 302 -15.83 -33.81 5.51
CA ASN A 302 -17.09 -33.66 4.79
C ASN A 302 -16.88 -33.88 3.29
N VAL A 303 -17.90 -34.37 2.60
CA VAL A 303 -18.01 -34.31 1.15
C VAL A 303 -19.25 -33.52 0.77
N GLY A 304 -19.19 -32.79 -0.33
CA GLY A 304 -20.30 -31.96 -0.74
C GLY A 304 -20.35 -31.70 -2.23
N ILE A 305 -21.51 -31.23 -2.66
CA ILE A 305 -21.77 -30.70 -4.00
C ILE A 305 -22.16 -29.25 -3.81
N TRP A 306 -21.49 -28.35 -4.51
CA TRP A 306 -21.83 -26.95 -4.58
C TRP A 306 -22.20 -26.58 -6.01
N ALA A 307 -23.30 -25.87 -6.19
CA ALA A 307 -23.65 -25.25 -7.45
C ALA A 307 -24.13 -23.81 -7.24
N GLN A 308 -23.93 -22.98 -8.26
CA GLN A 308 -24.29 -21.58 -8.29
C GLN A 308 -24.84 -21.22 -9.67
N ASP A 309 -25.88 -20.37 -9.67
CA ASP A 309 -26.37 -19.65 -10.83
C ASP A 309 -26.73 -18.22 -10.41
N GLY A 310 -25.80 -17.29 -10.62
CA GLY A 310 -25.95 -15.92 -10.13
C GLY A 310 -26.06 -15.87 -8.61
N VAL A 311 -27.20 -15.40 -8.13
CA VAL A 311 -27.52 -15.34 -6.69
C VAL A 311 -28.00 -16.67 -6.14
N LYS A 312 -28.43 -17.61 -7.00
CA LYS A 312 -28.94 -18.92 -6.58
C LYS A 312 -27.78 -19.82 -6.19
N GLN A 313 -27.98 -20.62 -5.15
CA GLN A 313 -26.99 -21.56 -4.62
C GLN A 313 -27.63 -22.89 -4.27
N HIS A 314 -26.90 -23.96 -4.51
CA HIS A 314 -27.19 -25.29 -4.00
C HIS A 314 -25.95 -25.79 -3.26
N SER A 315 -26.14 -26.32 -2.05
CA SER A 315 -25.08 -26.91 -1.25
C SER A 315 -25.61 -28.18 -0.60
N SER A 316 -25.25 -29.35 -1.13
CA SER A 316 -25.43 -30.64 -0.45
C SER A 316 -24.16 -30.98 0.30
N LEU A 317 -24.26 -31.35 1.57
CA LEU A 317 -23.13 -31.63 2.44
C LEU A 317 -23.40 -32.85 3.31
N ASP A 318 -22.51 -33.83 3.23
CA ASP A 318 -22.49 -35.01 4.08
C ASP A 318 -21.23 -34.94 4.96
N SER A 319 -21.44 -34.87 6.28
CA SER A 319 -20.37 -34.72 7.28
C SER A 319 -20.15 -36.03 8.01
N TYR A 320 -18.90 -36.36 8.35
CA TYR A 320 -18.54 -37.64 8.95
C TYR A 320 -17.66 -37.45 10.18
N TYR A 321 -17.90 -38.23 11.23
CA TYR A 321 -17.04 -38.26 12.42
C TYR A 321 -15.79 -39.13 12.21
N GLY A 322 -15.84 -40.05 11.25
CA GLY A 322 -14.76 -40.95 10.84
C GLY A 322 -15.15 -41.69 9.55
N PRO A 323 -14.28 -42.54 8.99
CA PRO A 323 -14.50 -43.19 7.69
C PRO A 323 -15.89 -43.83 7.55
N ASP A 324 -16.35 -44.54 8.58
CA ASP A 324 -17.61 -45.29 8.58
C ASP A 324 -18.66 -44.73 9.56
N ASN A 325 -18.52 -43.46 9.97
CA ASN A 325 -19.40 -42.86 10.98
C ASN A 325 -20.08 -41.59 10.44
N PRO A 326 -21.25 -41.71 9.78
CA PRO A 326 -21.98 -40.58 9.26
C PRO A 326 -22.43 -39.66 10.39
N GLY A 327 -22.24 -38.37 10.17
CA GLY A 327 -22.66 -37.29 11.03
C GLY A 327 -23.89 -36.58 10.46
N ASN A 328 -23.80 -35.27 10.29
CA ASN A 328 -24.90 -34.49 9.74
C ASN A 328 -24.87 -34.50 8.20
N CYS A 329 -25.99 -34.87 7.59
CA CYS A 329 -26.22 -34.83 6.16
C CYS A 329 -27.34 -33.83 5.87
N SER A 330 -27.07 -32.85 5.01
CA SER A 330 -28.03 -31.77 4.76
C SER A 330 -27.90 -31.20 3.36
N VAL A 331 -28.98 -30.62 2.87
CA VAL A 331 -28.99 -29.79 1.67
C VAL A 331 -29.45 -28.39 2.05
N SER A 332 -28.80 -27.38 1.50
CA SER A 332 -29.19 -25.98 1.61
C SER A 332 -29.28 -25.38 0.23
N ILE A 333 -30.37 -24.69 -0.04
CA ILE A 333 -30.57 -23.92 -1.26
C ILE A 333 -30.80 -22.46 -0.94
N VAL A 334 -30.43 -21.62 -1.90
CA VAL A 334 -30.75 -20.21 -1.97
C VAL A 334 -31.33 -19.99 -3.34
N ASN A 335 -32.57 -19.49 -3.44
CA ASN A 335 -33.24 -19.27 -4.72
C ASN A 335 -33.27 -17.79 -5.15
N GLY A 336 -32.67 -16.90 -4.34
CA GLY A 336 -32.67 -15.45 -4.54
C GLY A 336 -33.69 -14.71 -3.66
N GLU A 337 -34.69 -15.41 -3.11
CA GLU A 337 -35.70 -14.83 -2.23
C GLU A 337 -35.53 -15.31 -0.79
N VAL A 338 -35.29 -16.61 -0.60
CA VAL A 338 -35.16 -17.26 0.70
C VAL A 338 -34.05 -18.30 0.67
N MET A 339 -33.59 -18.66 1.86
CA MET A 339 -32.76 -19.84 2.09
C MET A 339 -33.66 -20.98 2.58
N LYS A 340 -33.55 -22.17 1.98
CA LYS A 340 -34.17 -23.39 2.52
C LYS A 340 -33.09 -24.38 2.90
N GLN A 341 -33.31 -25.11 3.99
CA GLN A 341 -32.40 -26.12 4.52
C GLN A 341 -33.19 -27.38 4.82
N ALA A 342 -32.65 -28.57 4.52
CA ALA A 342 -33.30 -29.84 4.82
C ALA A 342 -32.27 -30.89 5.24
N ALA A 343 -32.67 -31.77 6.15
CA ALA A 343 -31.89 -32.94 6.54
C ALA A 343 -32.06 -34.05 5.50
N LYS A 344 -30.95 -34.63 5.04
CA LYS A 344 -30.94 -35.76 4.09
C LYS A 344 -31.06 -37.09 4.83
N PRO A 345 -31.49 -38.17 4.15
CA PRO A 345 -31.91 -38.24 2.74
C PRO A 345 -33.39 -37.96 2.50
N ASP A 346 -34.22 -38.05 3.53
CA ASP A 346 -35.69 -38.03 3.41
C ASP A 346 -36.29 -36.62 3.34
N LEU A 347 -35.54 -35.59 3.72
CA LEU A 347 -36.00 -34.20 3.77
C LEU A 347 -37.19 -34.00 4.73
N MET A 348 -37.39 -34.89 5.70
CA MET A 348 -38.52 -34.83 6.64
C MET A 348 -38.39 -33.74 7.71
N ARG A 349 -37.23 -33.08 7.77
CA ARG A 349 -36.96 -31.95 8.66
C ARG A 349 -36.20 -30.86 7.93
N GLY A 350 -36.65 -29.62 8.09
CA GLY A 350 -35.97 -28.48 7.47
C GLY A 350 -36.37 -27.13 8.04
N GLY A 351 -35.92 -26.10 7.35
CA GLY A 351 -36.27 -24.73 7.69
C GLY A 351 -36.21 -23.80 6.49
N ILE A 352 -36.90 -22.67 6.64
CA ILE A 352 -36.91 -21.56 5.69
C ILE A 352 -36.46 -20.31 6.46
N ASP A 353 -35.45 -19.63 5.92
CA ASP A 353 -34.82 -18.45 6.50
C ASP A 353 -34.73 -17.32 5.48
N ASN A 354 -34.62 -16.09 5.96
CA ASN A 354 -34.25 -14.94 5.14
C ASN A 354 -32.80 -15.08 4.63
N MET A 355 -32.58 -14.64 3.40
CA MET A 355 -31.27 -14.46 2.76
C MET A 355 -30.21 -13.79 3.61
N GLU A 356 -30.56 -12.82 4.47
CA GLU A 356 -29.61 -12.12 5.35
C GLU A 356 -28.91 -13.07 6.35
N LYS A 357 -29.56 -14.19 6.70
CA LYS A 357 -28.99 -15.22 7.57
C LYS A 357 -28.05 -16.17 6.81
N PHE A 358 -28.05 -16.13 5.47
CA PHE A 358 -27.17 -16.97 4.67
C PHE A 358 -25.71 -16.59 4.92
N ARG A 359 -24.90 -17.58 5.28
CA ARG A 359 -23.46 -17.40 5.51
C ARG A 359 -22.69 -18.26 4.51
N TRP A 360 -21.99 -17.60 3.59
CA TRP A 360 -21.10 -18.25 2.63
C TRP A 360 -20.00 -19.07 3.31
N SER A 361 -19.67 -18.74 4.56
CA SER A 361 -18.71 -19.47 5.38
C SER A 361 -19.09 -20.92 5.72
N ARG A 362 -20.22 -21.44 5.22
CA ARG A 362 -20.60 -22.86 5.34
C ARG A 362 -20.21 -23.68 4.11
N ILE A 363 -19.86 -23.04 3.01
CA ILE A 363 -19.50 -23.70 1.75
C ILE A 363 -17.98 -23.87 1.72
N GLY A 364 -17.51 -25.11 1.57
CA GLY A 364 -16.08 -25.45 1.64
C GLY A 364 -15.22 -24.63 0.68
N PRO A 365 -15.48 -24.69 -0.65
CA PRO A 365 -14.72 -23.95 -1.65
C PRO A 365 -14.67 -22.43 -1.44
N GLN A 366 -15.68 -21.84 -0.79
CA GLN A 366 -15.70 -20.39 -0.51
C GLN A 366 -14.63 -19.98 0.51
N HIS A 367 -14.15 -20.91 1.34
CA HIS A 367 -13.01 -20.67 2.22
C HIS A 367 -11.68 -20.51 1.47
N LEU A 368 -11.61 -20.81 0.17
CA LEU A 368 -10.45 -20.60 -0.67
C LEU A 368 -10.35 -19.18 -1.25
N GLY A 369 -11.11 -18.23 -0.72
CA GLY A 369 -10.89 -16.81 -0.99
C GLY A 369 -11.80 -16.17 -2.03
N LEU A 370 -12.80 -16.89 -2.55
CA LEU A 370 -13.84 -16.31 -3.43
C LEU A 370 -14.64 -15.21 -2.73
N ARG A 371 -14.87 -15.38 -1.42
CA ARG A 371 -15.49 -14.40 -0.54
C ARG A 371 -14.66 -14.27 0.73
N PRO A 372 -13.55 -13.49 0.69
CA PRO A 372 -12.56 -13.45 1.77
C PRO A 372 -13.20 -13.16 3.14
N LEU A 373 -14.20 -12.28 3.17
CA LEU A 373 -14.90 -11.92 4.40
C LEU A 373 -16.25 -12.64 4.58
N GLY A 374 -16.51 -13.69 3.81
CA GLY A 374 -17.65 -14.60 3.97
C GLY A 374 -19.03 -14.02 3.64
N TYR A 375 -19.06 -12.81 3.09
CA TYR A 375 -20.28 -12.11 2.69
C TYR A 375 -20.10 -11.46 1.33
N TYR A 376 -19.04 -10.67 1.19
CA TYR A 376 -18.74 -9.92 -0.02
C TYR A 376 -17.90 -10.73 -1.01
N LYS A 377 -18.18 -10.53 -2.30
CA LYS A 377 -17.29 -10.93 -3.39
C LYS A 377 -15.93 -10.27 -3.23
N LEU A 378 -14.88 -10.85 -3.80
CA LEU A 378 -13.56 -10.25 -3.76
C LEU A 378 -13.59 -8.88 -4.46
N SER A 379 -14.22 -8.78 -5.63
CA SER A 379 -14.33 -7.50 -6.36
C SER A 379 -15.05 -6.38 -5.59
N GLU A 380 -16.00 -6.72 -4.72
CA GLU A 380 -16.70 -5.76 -3.87
C GLU A 380 -15.78 -5.23 -2.75
N LEU A 381 -14.92 -6.09 -2.21
CA LEU A 381 -13.93 -5.71 -1.19
C LEU A 381 -12.79 -4.88 -1.78
N LEU A 382 -12.47 -5.10 -3.06
CA LEU A 382 -11.42 -4.41 -3.79
C LEU A 382 -11.85 -3.03 -4.33
N ALA A 383 -13.04 -2.55 -3.98
CA ALA A 383 -13.40 -1.16 -4.27
C ALA A 383 -12.44 -0.19 -3.56
N PRO A 384 -11.98 0.90 -4.19
CA PRO A 384 -10.97 1.81 -3.62
C PRO A 384 -11.30 2.36 -2.23
N GLU A 385 -12.59 2.52 -1.90
CA GLU A 385 -13.04 2.96 -0.57
C GLU A 385 -12.87 1.90 0.54
N ASN A 386 -12.69 0.64 0.16
CA ASN A 386 -12.65 -0.52 1.04
C ASN A 386 -11.29 -1.21 1.09
N ALA A 387 -10.34 -0.82 0.24
CA ALA A 387 -9.07 -1.51 0.13
C ALA A 387 -7.90 -0.58 -0.18
N VAL A 388 -6.72 -0.98 0.29
CA VAL A 388 -5.45 -0.28 0.12
C VAL A 388 -4.46 -1.24 -0.54
N LEU A 389 -3.99 -0.87 -1.72
CA LEU A 389 -2.93 -1.56 -2.44
C LEU A 389 -1.57 -1.15 -1.85
N HIS A 390 -0.73 -2.14 -1.52
CA HIS A 390 0.64 -1.89 -1.11
C HIS A 390 1.52 -1.61 -2.32
N LYS A 391 2.57 -0.80 -2.12
CA LYS A 391 3.51 -0.41 -3.19
C LYS A 391 4.32 -1.59 -3.72
N GLU A 392 4.65 -2.52 -2.83
CA GLU A 392 5.48 -3.67 -3.14
C GLU A 392 4.61 -4.89 -3.48
N MET A 393 5.03 -5.62 -4.50
CA MET A 393 4.54 -6.97 -4.75
C MET A 393 5.33 -7.96 -3.91
N GLU A 394 4.68 -9.04 -3.50
CA GLU A 394 5.33 -10.13 -2.76
C GLU A 394 5.31 -11.42 -3.58
N LEU A 395 6.34 -12.26 -3.39
CA LEU A 395 6.37 -13.61 -3.95
C LEU A 395 5.66 -14.60 -3.03
N ILE A 396 4.65 -15.28 -3.55
CA ILE A 396 3.98 -16.40 -2.89
C ILE A 396 4.33 -17.69 -3.63
N GLY A 397 5.40 -18.34 -3.15
CA GLY A 397 6.07 -19.41 -3.89
C GLY A 397 6.88 -18.81 -5.03
N ASP A 398 6.57 -19.19 -6.26
CA ASP A 398 7.18 -18.72 -7.51
C ASP A 398 6.33 -17.66 -8.23
N ARG A 399 5.27 -17.16 -7.60
CA ARG A 399 4.29 -16.24 -8.20
C ARG A 399 4.33 -14.88 -7.54
N GLU A 400 4.40 -13.83 -8.36
CA GLU A 400 4.23 -12.46 -7.91
C GLU A 400 2.76 -12.18 -7.57
N ALA A 401 2.55 -11.47 -6.46
CA ALA A 401 1.22 -11.11 -5.98
C ALA A 401 1.15 -9.65 -5.55
N TYR A 402 0.04 -9.00 -5.93
CA TYR A 402 -0.38 -7.73 -5.34
C TYR A 402 -0.78 -7.96 -3.88
N VAL A 403 -0.30 -7.11 -2.98
CA VAL A 403 -0.66 -7.18 -1.55
C VAL A 403 -1.70 -6.10 -1.25
N ILE A 404 -2.85 -6.52 -0.75
CA ILE A 404 -4.00 -5.64 -0.57
C ILE A 404 -4.58 -5.82 0.83
N ASP A 405 -4.68 -4.72 1.58
CA ASP A 405 -5.44 -4.69 2.82
C ASP A 405 -6.87 -4.24 2.55
N ALA A 406 -7.85 -5.07 2.90
CA ALA A 406 -9.27 -4.82 2.67
C ALA A 406 -10.06 -4.80 3.98
N LYS A 407 -11.04 -3.91 4.08
CA LYS A 407 -11.98 -3.78 5.19
C LYS A 407 -13.42 -4.06 4.73
N ARG A 408 -14.29 -4.48 5.64
CA ARG A 408 -15.72 -4.63 5.31
C ARG A 408 -16.40 -3.27 5.13
N PRO A 409 -17.14 -3.04 4.03
CA PRO A 409 -17.72 -1.73 3.71
C PRO A 409 -18.80 -1.21 4.68
N PHE A 410 -19.49 -2.07 5.44
CA PHE A 410 -20.73 -1.67 6.16
C PHE A 410 -20.89 -2.29 7.55
N LYS A 411 -19.80 -2.58 8.27
CA LYS A 411 -19.90 -3.18 9.61
C LYS A 411 -18.99 -2.49 10.60
N GLU A 412 -19.59 -2.00 11.69
CA GLU A 412 -18.87 -1.48 12.85
C GLU A 412 -18.92 -2.52 14.00
N PRO A 413 -17.77 -2.92 14.58
CA PRO A 413 -16.42 -2.56 14.16
C PRO A 413 -16.02 -3.28 12.85
N PRO A 414 -15.15 -2.66 12.02
CA PRO A 414 -14.72 -3.22 10.75
C PRO A 414 -13.96 -4.52 10.94
N TYR A 415 -14.11 -5.42 9.97
CA TYR A 415 -13.29 -6.62 9.88
C TYR A 415 -12.29 -6.47 8.76
N TYR A 416 -11.03 -6.81 9.03
CA TYR A 416 -9.94 -6.65 8.09
C TYR A 416 -9.40 -7.98 7.57
N ALA A 417 -8.89 -7.94 6.34
CA ALA A 417 -8.10 -9.00 5.75
C ALA A 417 -6.95 -8.42 4.91
N ARG A 418 -5.81 -9.12 4.90
CA ARG A 418 -4.76 -8.95 3.90
C ARG A 418 -4.88 -10.04 2.85
N ILE A 419 -4.82 -9.67 1.58
CA ILE A 419 -5.08 -10.55 0.44
C ILE A 419 -3.89 -10.41 -0.53
N TRP A 420 -3.30 -11.54 -0.89
CA TRP A 420 -2.28 -11.63 -1.93
C TRP A 420 -2.94 -12.10 -3.22
N ILE A 421 -3.05 -11.24 -4.22
CA ILE A 421 -3.70 -11.54 -5.49
C ILE A 421 -2.65 -11.81 -6.56
N ASP A 422 -2.73 -13.00 -7.18
CA ASP A 422 -1.89 -13.43 -8.29
C ASP A 422 -1.85 -12.36 -9.39
N ARG A 423 -0.65 -11.90 -9.76
CA ARG A 423 -0.46 -10.82 -10.75
C ARG A 423 -1.03 -11.16 -12.12
N GLU A 424 -0.93 -12.42 -12.54
CA GLU A 424 -1.34 -12.87 -13.86
C GLU A 424 -2.79 -13.36 -13.88
N ARG A 425 -3.20 -14.05 -12.80
CA ARG A 425 -4.48 -14.76 -12.76
C ARG A 425 -5.57 -13.99 -12.03
N TYR A 426 -5.21 -12.94 -11.29
CA TYR A 426 -6.15 -12.10 -10.53
C TYR A 426 -7.05 -12.91 -9.60
N MET A 427 -6.45 -13.86 -8.89
CA MET A 427 -7.10 -14.70 -7.88
C MET A 427 -6.25 -14.76 -6.61
N PRO A 428 -6.85 -14.91 -5.42
CA PRO A 428 -6.10 -14.99 -4.17
C PRO A 428 -5.14 -16.19 -4.14
N LEU A 429 -3.90 -15.95 -3.71
CA LEU A 429 -2.89 -16.96 -3.42
C LEU A 429 -2.75 -17.23 -1.92
N LYS A 430 -3.02 -16.19 -1.13
CA LYS A 430 -3.00 -16.21 0.33
C LYS A 430 -3.99 -15.17 0.85
N ILE A 431 -4.62 -15.46 1.98
CA ILE A 431 -5.47 -14.51 2.69
C ILE A 431 -5.17 -14.60 4.18
N GLN A 432 -5.07 -13.47 4.86
CA GLN A 432 -4.98 -13.40 6.32
C GLN A 432 -6.12 -12.54 6.87
N HIS A 433 -6.85 -13.06 7.86
CA HIS A 433 -7.97 -12.39 8.51
C HIS A 433 -7.53 -11.88 9.87
N TYR A 434 -7.69 -10.59 10.14
CA TYR A 434 -7.24 -9.98 11.40
C TYR A 434 -8.38 -9.71 12.38
N GLY A 435 -9.63 -9.96 11.98
CA GLY A 435 -10.77 -9.57 12.81
C GLY A 435 -10.86 -8.06 12.86
N PHE A 436 -10.91 -7.49 14.06
CA PHE A 436 -11.11 -6.05 14.26
C PHE A 436 -9.82 -5.21 14.19
N ASP A 437 -8.66 -5.86 14.19
CA ASP A 437 -7.37 -5.18 14.16
C ASP A 437 -6.98 -4.83 12.72
N ASP A 438 -6.59 -3.58 12.48
CA ASP A 438 -6.06 -3.13 11.20
C ASP A 438 -4.72 -3.85 10.91
N PRO A 439 -4.52 -4.47 9.73
CA PRO A 439 -3.26 -5.14 9.38
C PRO A 439 -2.02 -4.25 9.43
N SER A 440 -2.16 -2.93 9.36
CA SER A 440 -1.04 -1.99 9.51
C SER A 440 -0.61 -1.78 10.97
N SER A 441 -1.39 -2.24 11.94
CA SER A 441 -1.08 -2.12 13.37
C SER A 441 -0.02 -3.13 13.79
N SER A 442 0.97 -2.69 14.58
CA SER A 442 2.04 -3.55 15.13
C SER A 442 1.51 -4.69 16.02
N ASN A 443 0.33 -4.51 16.59
CA ASN A 443 -0.34 -5.50 17.44
C ASN A 443 -1.29 -6.43 16.69
N ALA A 444 -1.53 -6.19 15.39
CA ALA A 444 -2.43 -7.00 14.60
C ALA A 444 -1.91 -8.44 14.52
N ARG A 445 -2.78 -9.41 14.78
CA ARG A 445 -2.47 -10.83 14.67
C ARG A 445 -3.54 -11.53 13.84
N PRO A 446 -3.18 -12.36 12.86
CA PRO A 446 -4.16 -13.07 12.08
C PRO A 446 -4.95 -14.04 12.99
N GLN A 447 -6.27 -13.98 12.92
CA GLN A 447 -7.22 -14.89 13.54
C GLN A 447 -7.45 -16.14 12.68
N SER A 448 -7.32 -16.00 11.36
CA SER A 448 -7.23 -17.11 10.44
C SER A 448 -6.41 -16.74 9.21
N GLU A 449 -5.93 -17.74 8.50
CA GLU A 449 -5.35 -17.56 7.18
C GLU A 449 -5.82 -18.65 6.21
N VAL A 450 -5.66 -18.39 4.92
CA VAL A 450 -5.89 -19.32 3.82
C VAL A 450 -4.60 -19.37 3.02
N ILE A 451 -4.02 -20.56 2.91
CA ILE A 451 -2.69 -20.78 2.34
C ILE A 451 -2.71 -21.96 1.38
N GLY A 452 -1.66 -22.06 0.55
CA GLY A 452 -1.49 -23.17 -0.38
C GLY A 452 -2.56 -23.23 -1.47
N ILE A 453 -3.10 -22.07 -1.88
CA ILE A 453 -4.18 -22.01 -2.86
C ILE A 453 -3.65 -22.46 -4.23
N LYS A 454 -4.24 -23.53 -4.78
CA LYS A 454 -4.04 -23.97 -6.16
C LYS A 454 -5.22 -23.54 -7.02
N LEU A 455 -4.90 -23.04 -8.21
CA LEU A 455 -5.86 -22.51 -9.16
C LEU A 455 -6.02 -23.49 -10.34
N HIS A 456 -7.24 -23.57 -10.87
CA HIS A 456 -7.58 -24.29 -12.08
C HIS A 456 -8.24 -23.34 -13.07
N GLN A 457 -7.90 -23.46 -14.35
CA GLN A 457 -8.54 -22.68 -15.40
C GLN A 457 -9.80 -23.41 -15.87
N LEU A 458 -10.93 -22.74 -15.81
CA LEU A 458 -12.23 -23.22 -16.28
C LEU A 458 -12.26 -23.26 -17.82
N PRO A 459 -13.19 -24.04 -18.43
CA PRO A 459 -13.31 -24.12 -19.89
C PRO A 459 -13.56 -22.78 -20.60
N ASN A 460 -14.14 -21.79 -19.91
CA ASN A 460 -14.36 -20.44 -20.43
C ASN A 460 -13.18 -19.47 -20.17
N GLY A 461 -12.03 -19.99 -19.74
CA GLY A 461 -10.79 -19.25 -19.56
C GLY A 461 -10.61 -18.59 -18.19
N GLY A 462 -11.64 -18.53 -17.35
CA GLY A 462 -11.54 -17.93 -16.01
C GLY A 462 -10.86 -18.84 -14.99
N TRP A 463 -10.35 -18.26 -13.92
CA TRP A 463 -9.61 -18.99 -12.88
C TRP A 463 -10.46 -19.25 -11.63
N PHE A 464 -10.31 -20.45 -11.07
CA PHE A 464 -11.05 -20.89 -9.88
C PHE A 464 -10.12 -21.60 -8.88
N PRO A 465 -10.25 -21.37 -7.56
CA PRO A 465 -9.44 -22.05 -6.55
C PRO A 465 -9.99 -23.45 -6.29
N VAL A 466 -9.15 -24.47 -6.47
CA VAL A 466 -9.56 -25.89 -6.35
C VAL A 466 -8.93 -26.61 -5.18
N GLU A 467 -7.88 -26.05 -4.58
CA GLU A 467 -7.23 -26.63 -3.41
C GLU A 467 -6.73 -25.52 -2.50
N GLY A 468 -6.73 -25.75 -1.20
CA GLY A 468 -6.03 -24.92 -0.24
C GLY A 468 -6.38 -25.29 1.20
N THR A 469 -5.68 -24.66 2.13
CA THR A 469 -5.86 -24.92 3.56
C THR A 469 -6.26 -23.64 4.26
N ARG A 470 -7.41 -23.65 4.93
CA ARG A 470 -7.74 -22.60 5.90
C ARG A 470 -7.22 -23.01 7.27
N VAL A 471 -6.45 -22.14 7.90
CA VAL A 471 -5.95 -22.29 9.28
C VAL A 471 -6.69 -21.29 10.16
N SER A 472 -7.35 -21.76 11.21
CA SER A 472 -7.98 -20.88 12.21
C SER A 472 -7.22 -20.94 13.52
N TYR A 473 -6.76 -19.79 14.01
CA TYR A 473 -6.02 -19.68 15.26
C TYR A 473 -6.98 -19.42 16.42
N ARG A 474 -7.07 -20.39 17.34
CA ARG A 474 -7.70 -20.18 18.64
C ARG A 474 -6.63 -19.73 19.61
N GLN A 475 -6.76 -18.53 20.18
CA GLN A 475 -5.74 -17.98 21.08
C GLN A 475 -5.98 -18.30 22.57
N LYS A 476 -7.22 -18.57 22.99
CA LYS A 476 -7.57 -18.82 24.41
C LYS A 476 -8.74 -19.83 24.54
N PRO A 477 -8.80 -20.60 25.64
CA PRO A 477 -7.83 -20.70 26.74
C PRO A 477 -6.60 -21.57 26.43
N ARG A 478 -6.66 -22.50 25.47
CA ARG A 478 -5.48 -23.22 24.98
C ARG A 478 -5.24 -22.91 23.50
N PRO A 479 -4.04 -22.39 23.14
CA PRO A 479 -3.71 -22.14 21.75
C PRO A 479 -3.77 -23.43 20.94
N HIS A 480 -4.64 -23.47 19.92
CA HIS A 480 -4.66 -24.56 18.95
C HIS A 480 -5.05 -24.03 17.58
N GLN A 481 -4.66 -24.77 16.55
CA GLN A 481 -5.03 -24.48 15.18
C GLN A 481 -6.06 -25.50 14.72
N ARG A 482 -7.07 -25.02 13.99
CA ARG A 482 -7.98 -25.86 13.23
C ARG A 482 -7.70 -25.68 11.75
N LEU A 483 -7.38 -26.78 11.09
CA LEU A 483 -7.06 -26.83 9.67
C LEU A 483 -8.27 -27.36 8.91
N TYR A 484 -8.53 -26.76 7.75
CA TYR A 484 -9.57 -27.15 6.82
C TYR A 484 -8.88 -27.35 5.47
N HIS A 485 -8.55 -28.61 5.15
CA HIS A 485 -7.95 -28.97 3.87
C HIS A 485 -9.08 -29.16 2.87
N ILE A 486 -9.22 -28.23 1.94
CA ILE A 486 -10.32 -28.20 0.98
C ILE A 486 -9.77 -28.61 -0.37
N VAL A 487 -10.44 -29.57 -1.01
CA VAL A 487 -10.09 -30.07 -2.35
C VAL A 487 -11.35 -30.16 -3.17
N VAL A 488 -11.36 -29.52 -4.33
CA VAL A 488 -12.41 -29.63 -5.35
C VAL A 488 -12.03 -30.73 -6.32
N ASP A 489 -12.97 -31.60 -6.65
CA ASP A 489 -12.76 -32.56 -7.72
C ASP A 489 -12.86 -31.84 -9.07
N VAL A 490 -11.70 -31.55 -9.66
CA VAL A 490 -11.57 -30.84 -10.93
C VAL A 490 -12.38 -31.51 -12.05
N LYS A 491 -12.51 -32.84 -12.04
CA LYS A 491 -13.27 -33.57 -13.08
C LYS A 491 -14.77 -33.40 -12.96
N SER A 492 -15.25 -32.99 -11.79
CA SER A 492 -16.68 -32.73 -11.52
C SER A 492 -17.10 -31.30 -11.85
N ILE A 493 -16.15 -30.42 -12.19
CA ILE A 493 -16.44 -29.02 -12.51
C ILE A 493 -17.18 -28.96 -13.84
N THR A 494 -18.37 -28.38 -13.81
CA THR A 494 -19.15 -28.06 -15.02
C THR A 494 -19.69 -26.64 -14.93
N ILE A 495 -19.78 -26.01 -16.10
CA ILE A 495 -20.39 -24.70 -16.34
C ILE A 495 -21.52 -24.79 -17.38
N GLN A 496 -21.93 -26.01 -17.73
CA GLN A 496 -22.99 -26.27 -18.70
C GLN A 496 -24.36 -26.14 -18.02
N ARG A 497 -25.31 -25.52 -18.71
CA ARG A 497 -26.64 -25.25 -18.15
C ARG A 497 -27.42 -26.54 -17.89
N GLU A 498 -27.20 -27.55 -18.72
CA GLU A 498 -27.86 -28.86 -18.66
C GLU A 498 -27.53 -29.60 -17.36
N ASP A 499 -26.34 -29.39 -16.81
CA ASP A 499 -25.89 -29.99 -15.55
C ASP A 499 -26.38 -29.23 -14.29
N ILE A 500 -26.89 -28.01 -14.50
CA ILE A 500 -27.32 -27.04 -13.47
C ILE A 500 -28.75 -26.57 -13.78
N PRO A 501 -29.74 -27.49 -13.81
CA PRO A 501 -31.12 -27.15 -14.05
C PRO A 501 -31.72 -26.34 -12.89
N GLU A 502 -32.77 -25.57 -13.18
CA GLU A 502 -33.46 -24.75 -12.16
C GLU A 502 -33.93 -25.58 -10.95
N SER A 503 -34.37 -26.81 -11.19
CA SER A 503 -34.79 -27.75 -10.14
C SER A 503 -33.70 -28.06 -9.10
N LEU A 504 -32.42 -27.81 -9.40
CA LEU A 504 -31.33 -27.96 -8.44
C LEU A 504 -31.42 -26.93 -7.30
N PHE A 505 -32.04 -25.77 -7.56
CA PHE A 505 -32.19 -24.68 -6.59
C PHE A 505 -33.56 -24.71 -5.87
N GLU A 506 -34.22 -25.86 -5.88
CA GLU A 506 -35.50 -26.11 -5.22
C GLU A 506 -35.39 -27.24 -4.19
N ILE A 507 -36.12 -27.08 -3.08
CA ILE A 507 -36.35 -28.15 -2.09
C ILE A 507 -37.86 -28.34 -2.02
N ASN A 508 -38.29 -29.54 -2.43
CA ASN A 508 -39.66 -29.99 -2.30
C ASN A 508 -39.74 -30.92 -1.08
N PHE A 509 -40.23 -30.36 0.03
CA PHE A 509 -40.43 -31.12 1.26
C PHE A 509 -41.55 -32.16 1.06
N PRO A 510 -41.35 -33.43 1.45
CA PRO A 510 -42.41 -34.43 1.40
C PRO A 510 -43.58 -34.10 2.33
N GLU A 511 -44.73 -34.75 2.09
CA GLU A 511 -45.85 -34.71 3.04
C GLU A 511 -45.42 -35.23 4.43
N GLY A 512 -45.84 -34.54 5.49
CA GLY A 512 -45.45 -34.83 6.87
C GLY A 512 -44.11 -34.23 7.31
N ALA A 513 -43.37 -33.56 6.41
CA ALA A 513 -42.10 -32.92 6.77
C ALA A 513 -42.32 -31.77 7.76
N ARG A 514 -41.47 -31.69 8.79
CA ARG A 514 -41.48 -30.62 9.78
C ARG A 514 -40.59 -29.48 9.33
N ILE A 515 -41.21 -28.33 9.06
CA ILE A 515 -40.54 -27.16 8.50
C ILE A 515 -40.67 -26.01 9.48
N TYR A 516 -39.54 -25.46 9.94
CA TYR A 516 -39.53 -24.22 10.71
C TYR A 516 -39.30 -23.03 9.78
N ASN A 517 -40.28 -22.14 9.67
CA ASN A 517 -40.13 -20.90 8.93
C ASN A 517 -39.78 -19.77 9.90
N SER A 518 -38.53 -19.30 9.86
CA SER A 518 -38.07 -18.23 10.77
C SER A 518 -38.52 -16.84 10.34
N ILE A 519 -39.01 -16.68 9.11
CA ILE A 519 -39.57 -15.41 8.61
C ILE A 519 -40.94 -15.19 9.24
N SER A 520 -41.78 -16.23 9.27
CA SER A 520 -43.10 -16.17 9.92
C SER A 520 -43.06 -16.52 11.41
N GLY A 521 -41.97 -17.14 11.90
CA GLY A 521 -41.86 -17.66 13.27
C GLY A 521 -42.70 -18.92 13.54
N ILE A 522 -43.14 -19.62 12.48
CA ILE A 522 -44.10 -20.73 12.59
C ILE A 522 -43.44 -22.03 12.17
N ALA A 523 -43.66 -23.09 12.94
CA ALA A 523 -43.40 -24.46 12.52
C ALA A 523 -44.64 -25.06 11.86
N VAL A 524 -44.49 -25.69 10.70
CA VAL A 524 -45.58 -26.35 9.96
C VAL A 524 -45.22 -27.78 9.62
N GLU A 525 -46.23 -28.64 9.56
CA GLU A 525 -46.13 -29.98 8.99
C GLU A 525 -46.66 -29.94 7.55
N GLN A 526 -45.81 -30.24 6.57
CA GLN A 526 -46.16 -30.14 5.15
C GLN A 526 -47.36 -31.04 4.82
N GLY A 527 -48.37 -30.50 4.12
CA GLY A 527 -49.56 -31.25 3.71
C GLY A 527 -50.67 -31.38 4.78
N LYS A 528 -50.42 -30.96 6.02
CA LYS A 528 -51.46 -30.78 7.04
C LYS A 528 -51.61 -29.29 7.36
N GLY A 529 -52.84 -28.82 7.57
CA GLY A 529 -53.12 -27.41 7.88
C GLY A 529 -52.25 -26.85 9.02
N GLN A 530 -52.05 -25.53 9.03
CA GLN A 530 -51.21 -24.81 9.99
C GLN A 530 -51.47 -25.30 11.43
N THR A 531 -50.52 -26.05 11.97
CA THR A 531 -50.55 -26.43 13.38
C THR A 531 -49.50 -25.59 14.07
N LEU A 532 -49.93 -24.59 14.85
CA LEU A 532 -49.05 -23.82 15.73
C LEU A 532 -48.41 -24.81 16.73
N ILE A 533 -47.13 -25.11 16.54
CA ILE A 533 -46.35 -25.82 17.54
C ILE A 533 -45.79 -24.76 18.49
N GLU A 534 -46.44 -24.55 19.63
CA GLU A 534 -45.90 -23.75 20.73
C GLU A 534 -44.60 -24.39 21.24
N GLU A 535 -43.51 -23.62 21.28
CA GLU A 535 -42.23 -24.07 21.85
C GLU A 535 -42.39 -24.34 23.36
N LYS A 536 -41.89 -25.50 23.82
CA LYS A 536 -41.67 -25.83 25.23
C LYS A 536 -40.24 -25.54 25.64
#